data_AF-A0A094FLS0-F1
#
_entry.id   AF-A0A094FLS0-F1
#
_cell.length_a   1.000
_cell.length_b   1.000
_cell.length_c   1.000
_cell.angle_alpha   90.00
_cell.angle_beta   90.00
_cell.angle_gamma   90.00
#
_symmetry.space_group_name_H-M   'P 1'
#
loop_
_entity.id
_entity.type
_entity.pdbx_description
1 polymer ?
#
loop_
_entity_poly.entity_id
_entity_poly.type
_entity_poly.pdbx_seq_one_letter_code
_entity_poly.pdbx_strand_id
1 'polypeptide(L)'
;MPSPLVYFDISIGSKPAGRIIFTLYDAIVPLTAANFRSLCTGDKGIGKSGKPLSYAGSSFHRVIKQFMIQGGDFTAGNGTGGESIYGEKFADENFEIKHTKPFLLSMANAGPGTNGSQFFVTTVPTPHLDDKHVVFGEVVAGKSIVREIENLPTQGSDKPAKDVTITACGELPADYEVGDAKKPDATGDAYEDFPEDAKVGDKEFEASEIVKIATALKEYGNSAFKSGNLQLGLDKYQKGLRYLNEDPDLDSATPADKDTLRQLRFTLNSNSALLANKLSLFPDAAKAATFALEVPQITDVEKAKALYRRALASVGLKDDEAAVKDLEEAGGLVKGDAAVVKELANVKARAAERARREKAAYGKFFD
;
A
#
# COMPACT_ATOMS: atom_id res chain seq x y z
N MET A 1 1.39 -17.66 -30.92
CA MET A 1 1.16 -18.28 -29.60
C MET A 1 0.72 -17.18 -28.65
N PRO A 2 -0.14 -17.44 -27.66
CA PRO A 2 -0.47 -16.45 -26.64
C PRO A 2 0.83 -15.98 -25.95
N SER A 3 0.87 -14.70 -25.55
CA SER A 3 2.01 -14.16 -24.81
C SER A 3 2.20 -14.95 -23.51
N PRO A 4 3.44 -15.39 -23.20
CA PRO A 4 3.74 -16.07 -21.95
C PRO A 4 3.36 -15.22 -20.74
N LEU A 5 2.75 -15.87 -19.76
CA LEU A 5 2.41 -15.25 -18.49
C LEU A 5 3.40 -15.71 -17.43
N VAL A 6 4.02 -14.76 -16.74
CA VAL A 6 4.91 -15.04 -15.61
C VAL A 6 4.38 -14.35 -14.36
N TYR A 7 4.78 -14.85 -13.19
CA TYR A 7 4.28 -14.32 -11.93
C TYR A 7 5.37 -14.10 -10.89
N PHE A 8 5.08 -13.18 -9.96
CA PHE A 8 5.78 -13.01 -8.69
C PHE A 8 4.79 -13.13 -7.53
N ASP A 9 5.09 -13.99 -6.56
CA ASP A 9 4.46 -13.98 -5.24
C ASP A 9 5.25 -13.06 -4.32
N ILE A 10 4.60 -12.02 -3.83
CA ILE A 10 5.23 -10.93 -3.06
C ILE A 10 4.93 -11.08 -1.58
N SER A 11 5.95 -10.81 -0.75
CA SER A 11 5.79 -10.48 0.66
C SER A 11 6.29 -9.07 0.96
N ILE A 12 5.60 -8.36 1.85
CA ILE A 12 6.00 -7.07 2.40
C ILE A 12 6.29 -7.25 3.89
N GLY A 13 7.56 -7.12 4.27
CA GLY A 13 8.06 -7.62 5.54
C GLY A 13 7.81 -9.12 5.66
N SER A 14 7.21 -9.56 6.77
CA SER A 14 6.86 -10.96 7.00
C SER A 14 5.47 -11.37 6.50
N LYS A 15 4.72 -10.46 5.84
CA LYS A 15 3.33 -10.71 5.43
C LYS A 15 3.26 -10.98 3.92
N PRO A 16 2.61 -12.07 3.48
CA PRO A 16 2.24 -12.25 2.08
C PRO A 16 1.35 -11.10 1.61
N ALA A 17 1.72 -10.46 0.49
CA ALA A 17 0.95 -9.38 -0.14
C ALA A 17 0.10 -9.89 -1.31
N GLY A 18 0.52 -10.98 -1.97
CA GLY A 18 -0.23 -11.64 -3.03
C GLY A 18 0.62 -11.86 -4.28
N ARG A 19 -0.04 -11.97 -5.44
CA ARG A 19 0.61 -12.31 -6.72
C ARG A 19 0.49 -11.18 -7.74
N ILE A 20 1.61 -10.84 -8.37
CA ILE A 20 1.69 -10.00 -9.57
C ILE A 20 1.85 -10.92 -10.77
N ILE A 21 1.07 -10.72 -11.83
CA ILE A 21 1.16 -11.47 -13.09
C ILE A 21 1.52 -10.50 -14.21
N PHE A 22 2.47 -10.88 -15.04
CA PHE A 22 2.96 -10.12 -16.16
C PHE A 22 2.67 -10.86 -17.46
N THR A 23 2.31 -10.11 -18.51
CA THR A 23 2.43 -10.56 -19.90
C THR A 23 3.75 -10.06 -20.47
N LEU A 24 4.40 -10.89 -21.28
CA LEU A 24 5.66 -10.54 -21.96
C LEU A 24 5.45 -10.29 -23.46
N TYR A 25 6.21 -9.36 -24.01
CA TYR A 25 6.13 -8.95 -25.42
C TYR A 25 7.08 -9.76 -26.30
N ASP A 26 7.02 -11.10 -26.23
CA ASP A 26 7.88 -12.02 -26.99
C ASP A 26 7.92 -11.74 -28.50
N ALA A 27 6.84 -11.24 -29.08
CA ALA A 27 6.77 -10.92 -30.51
C ALA A 27 7.57 -9.65 -30.88
N ILE A 28 7.86 -8.79 -29.91
CA ILE A 28 8.53 -7.49 -30.11
C ILE A 28 9.97 -7.55 -29.62
N VAL A 29 10.20 -8.17 -28.45
CA VAL A 29 11.50 -8.24 -27.77
C VAL A 29 11.79 -9.67 -27.27
N PRO A 30 11.94 -10.65 -28.18
CA PRO A 30 12.09 -12.07 -27.80
C PRO A 30 13.29 -12.35 -26.90
N LEU A 31 14.43 -11.67 -27.06
CA LEU A 31 15.61 -11.90 -26.22
C LEU A 31 15.39 -11.38 -24.80
N THR A 32 14.80 -10.19 -24.68
CA THR A 32 14.50 -9.55 -23.40
C THR A 32 13.41 -10.32 -22.65
N ALA A 33 12.34 -10.71 -23.34
CA ALA A 33 11.26 -11.53 -22.79
C ALA A 33 11.77 -12.91 -22.33
N ALA A 34 12.59 -13.59 -23.15
CA ALA A 34 13.17 -14.89 -22.79
C ALA A 34 14.11 -14.80 -21.58
N ASN A 35 14.87 -13.71 -21.44
CA ASN A 35 15.70 -13.45 -20.25
C ASN A 35 14.84 -13.39 -18.99
N PHE A 36 13.82 -12.53 -18.98
CA PHE A 36 12.96 -12.37 -17.81
C PHE A 36 12.17 -13.65 -17.47
N ARG A 37 11.62 -14.34 -18.47
CA ARG A 37 10.91 -15.62 -18.28
C ARG A 37 11.82 -16.69 -17.67
N SER A 38 13.04 -16.83 -18.18
CA SER A 38 14.01 -17.81 -17.66
C SER A 38 14.42 -17.48 -16.23
N LEU A 39 14.58 -16.20 -15.88
CA LEU A 39 14.83 -15.77 -14.50
C LEU A 39 13.61 -15.96 -13.58
N CYS A 40 12.39 -15.94 -14.10
CA CYS A 40 11.21 -16.32 -13.32
C CYS A 40 11.20 -17.84 -13.04
N THR A 41 11.53 -18.68 -14.01
CA THR A 41 11.49 -20.15 -13.86
C THR A 41 12.72 -20.72 -13.17
N GLY A 42 13.87 -20.06 -13.23
CA GLY A 42 15.14 -20.56 -12.72
C GLY A 42 15.75 -21.69 -13.56
N ASP A 43 15.30 -21.88 -14.80
CA ASP A 43 15.64 -23.03 -15.65
C ASP A 43 17.10 -23.03 -16.15
N LYS A 44 17.82 -21.92 -16.02
CA LYS A 44 19.23 -21.78 -16.44
C LYS A 44 20.26 -22.12 -15.36
N GLY A 45 19.82 -22.54 -14.17
CA GLY A 45 20.72 -22.99 -13.11
C GLY A 45 21.53 -21.86 -12.47
N ILE A 46 22.84 -22.05 -12.33
CA ILE A 46 23.75 -21.12 -11.64
C ILE A 46 24.47 -20.22 -12.66
N GLY A 47 24.44 -18.92 -12.43
CA GLY A 47 25.12 -17.93 -13.27
C GLY A 47 26.59 -17.76 -12.91
N LYS A 48 27.29 -16.85 -13.61
CA LYS A 48 28.73 -16.63 -13.40
C LYS A 48 29.03 -15.98 -12.05
N SER A 49 28.05 -15.31 -11.46
CA SER A 49 28.12 -14.78 -10.09
C SER A 49 28.16 -15.87 -9.00
N GLY A 50 27.93 -17.14 -9.38
CA GLY A 50 27.79 -18.25 -8.42
C GLY A 50 26.44 -18.27 -7.71
N LYS A 51 25.48 -17.45 -8.15
CA LYS A 51 24.10 -17.41 -7.64
C LYS A 51 23.14 -18.07 -8.63
N PRO A 52 22.01 -18.63 -8.16
CA PRO A 52 20.94 -19.07 -9.05
C PRO A 52 20.47 -17.93 -9.96
N LEU A 53 20.28 -18.21 -11.24
CA LEU A 53 19.64 -17.32 -12.21
C LEU A 53 18.13 -17.32 -11.98
N SER A 54 17.70 -16.80 -10.84
CA SER A 54 16.30 -16.74 -10.44
C SER A 54 15.95 -15.46 -9.69
N TYR A 55 14.73 -14.97 -9.90
CA TYR A 55 14.17 -13.88 -9.09
C TYR A 55 13.66 -14.33 -7.71
N ALA A 56 13.45 -15.62 -7.47
CA ALA A 56 12.98 -16.11 -6.18
C ALA A 56 14.01 -15.80 -5.07
N GLY A 57 13.55 -15.16 -4.00
CA GLY A 57 14.37 -14.66 -2.90
C GLY A 57 14.99 -13.28 -3.15
N SER A 58 14.91 -12.72 -4.36
CA SER A 58 15.35 -11.34 -4.64
C SER A 58 14.31 -10.31 -4.17
N SER A 59 14.70 -9.03 -4.13
CA SER A 59 13.87 -7.95 -3.59
C SER A 59 13.73 -6.75 -4.53
N PHE A 60 12.68 -5.95 -4.28
CA PHE A 60 12.59 -4.58 -4.79
C PHE A 60 13.45 -3.68 -3.90
N HIS A 61 14.63 -3.33 -4.40
CA HIS A 61 15.66 -2.62 -3.64
C HIS A 61 15.58 -1.11 -3.80
N ARG A 62 14.78 -0.61 -4.76
CA ARG A 62 14.60 0.82 -5.03
C ARG A 62 13.15 1.10 -5.44
N VAL A 63 12.48 2.00 -4.73
CA VAL A 63 11.08 2.38 -4.96
C VAL A 63 10.97 3.88 -4.94
N ILE A 64 10.43 4.47 -6.01
CA ILE A 64 10.19 5.91 -6.09
C ILE A 64 8.73 6.12 -6.42
N LYS A 65 7.99 6.68 -5.46
CA LYS A 65 6.58 6.99 -5.60
C LYS A 65 6.36 7.97 -6.75
N GLN A 66 5.30 7.74 -7.54
CA GLN A 66 4.97 8.47 -8.77
C GLN A 66 6.09 8.37 -9.82
N PHE A 67 6.76 7.21 -9.88
CA PHE A 67 7.75 6.91 -10.89
C PHE A 67 7.79 5.41 -11.21
N MET A 68 8.40 4.60 -10.35
CA MET A 68 8.61 3.17 -10.59
C MET A 68 9.00 2.38 -9.33
N ILE A 69 8.84 1.06 -9.41
CA ILE A 69 9.40 0.08 -8.46
C ILE A 69 10.45 -0.78 -9.17
N GLN A 70 11.66 -0.88 -8.62
CA GLN A 70 12.81 -1.55 -9.25
C GLN A 70 13.31 -2.73 -8.40
N GLY A 71 13.56 -3.85 -9.09
CA GLY A 71 14.03 -5.10 -8.50
C GLY A 71 14.98 -5.87 -9.43
N GLY A 72 15.18 -7.15 -9.15
CA GLY A 72 15.91 -8.06 -10.03
C GLY A 72 17.42 -8.15 -9.82
N ASP A 73 17.97 -7.48 -8.79
CA ASP A 73 19.34 -7.72 -8.34
C ASP A 73 19.37 -8.92 -7.37
N PHE A 74 19.43 -10.14 -7.92
CA PHE A 74 19.51 -11.37 -7.13
C PHE A 74 20.93 -11.71 -6.64
N THR A 75 21.95 -10.91 -7.00
CA THR A 75 23.33 -11.19 -6.61
C THR A 75 23.76 -10.38 -5.39
N ALA A 76 23.56 -9.05 -5.43
CA ALA A 76 23.95 -8.12 -4.37
C ALA A 76 22.75 -7.55 -3.60
N GLY A 77 21.55 -7.59 -4.18
CA GLY A 77 20.31 -7.16 -3.53
C GLY A 77 20.18 -5.65 -3.28
N ASN A 78 21.01 -4.83 -3.92
CA ASN A 78 21.10 -3.39 -3.64
C ASN A 78 21.24 -2.51 -4.90
N GLY A 79 21.15 -3.10 -6.09
CA GLY A 79 21.20 -2.42 -7.38
C GLY A 79 22.59 -2.40 -8.02
N THR A 80 23.64 -2.90 -7.36
CA THR A 80 24.99 -2.96 -7.95
C THR A 80 25.26 -4.26 -8.72
N GLY A 81 24.36 -5.24 -8.60
CA GLY A 81 24.53 -6.57 -9.17
C GLY A 81 23.53 -6.93 -10.28
N GLY A 82 23.32 -8.24 -10.42
CA GLY A 82 22.49 -8.86 -11.44
C GLY A 82 23.26 -9.31 -12.67
N GLU A 83 22.80 -10.39 -13.29
CA GLU A 83 23.34 -10.91 -14.56
C GLU A 83 22.20 -11.52 -15.38
N SER A 84 22.33 -11.49 -16.71
CA SER A 84 21.35 -12.10 -17.61
C SER A 84 21.62 -13.58 -17.84
N ILE A 85 20.66 -14.28 -18.46
CA ILE A 85 20.87 -15.66 -18.91
C ILE A 85 21.89 -15.79 -20.05
N TYR A 86 22.28 -14.67 -20.67
CA TYR A 86 23.24 -14.62 -21.76
C TYR A 86 24.67 -14.25 -21.28
N GLY A 87 24.84 -13.99 -19.99
CA GLY A 87 26.06 -13.48 -19.39
C GLY A 87 25.81 -12.21 -18.56
N GLU A 88 26.87 -11.50 -18.18
CA GLU A 88 26.76 -10.34 -17.30
C GLU A 88 25.83 -9.25 -17.86
N LYS A 89 25.93 -8.98 -19.16
CA LYS A 89 25.16 -7.95 -19.88
C LYS A 89 24.72 -8.42 -21.27
N PHE A 90 23.62 -7.86 -21.77
CA PHE A 90 23.18 -8.01 -23.16
C PHE A 90 22.67 -6.67 -23.74
N ALA A 91 22.62 -6.60 -25.08
CA ALA A 91 22.30 -5.39 -25.83
C ALA A 91 20.84 -4.92 -25.63
N ASP A 92 20.56 -3.65 -25.93
CA ASP A 92 19.19 -3.16 -26.07
C ASP A 92 18.58 -3.75 -27.35
N GLU A 93 17.43 -4.40 -27.24
CA GLU A 93 16.83 -5.13 -28.36
C GLU A 93 16.11 -4.20 -29.34
N ASN A 94 15.19 -3.37 -28.83
CA ASN A 94 14.61 -2.21 -29.52
C ASN A 94 13.89 -1.30 -28.51
N PHE A 95 13.36 -0.17 -29.00
CA PHE A 95 12.61 0.83 -28.21
C PHE A 95 11.25 1.17 -28.85
N GLU A 96 10.62 0.17 -29.48
CA GLU A 96 9.34 0.35 -30.19
C GLU A 96 8.22 0.77 -29.24
N ILE A 97 8.14 0.14 -28.06
CA ILE A 97 7.15 0.45 -27.04
C ILE A 97 7.65 1.59 -26.15
N LYS A 98 6.84 2.64 -26.04
CA LYS A 98 7.10 3.84 -25.22
C LYS A 98 6.48 3.71 -23.83
N HIS A 99 7.03 4.41 -22.85
CA HIS A 99 6.58 4.37 -21.46
C HIS A 99 5.35 5.27 -21.21
N THR A 100 4.26 5.00 -21.91
CA THR A 100 3.08 5.90 -21.99
C THR A 100 2.05 5.69 -20.88
N LYS A 101 2.18 4.65 -20.07
CA LYS A 101 1.19 4.28 -19.03
C LYS A 101 1.86 3.63 -17.81
N PRO A 102 1.19 3.60 -16.65
CA PRO A 102 1.62 2.78 -15.53
C PRO A 102 1.63 1.29 -15.87
N PHE A 103 2.32 0.51 -15.05
CA PHE A 103 2.39 -0.94 -15.08
C PHE A 103 3.14 -1.56 -16.26
N LEU A 104 3.92 -0.77 -16.99
CA LEU A 104 4.85 -1.29 -17.98
C LEU A 104 6.08 -1.87 -17.30
N LEU A 105 6.51 -3.04 -17.76
CA LEU A 105 7.71 -3.74 -17.30
C LEU A 105 8.87 -3.42 -18.25
N SER A 106 9.98 -2.92 -17.71
CA SER A 106 11.08 -2.38 -18.50
C SER A 106 12.44 -2.67 -17.86
N MET A 107 13.49 -2.76 -18.68
CA MET A 107 14.84 -3.13 -18.24
C MET A 107 15.55 -1.97 -17.54
N ALA A 108 16.12 -2.22 -16.36
CA ALA A 108 17.08 -1.29 -15.78
C ALA A 108 18.48 -1.52 -16.40
N ASN A 109 19.21 -0.44 -16.67
CA ASN A 109 20.56 -0.49 -17.23
C ASN A 109 21.42 0.67 -16.70
N ALA A 110 22.72 0.62 -16.98
CA ALA A 110 23.71 1.64 -16.64
C ALA A 110 24.22 2.38 -17.90
N GLY A 111 23.36 2.51 -18.92
CA GLY A 111 23.69 3.03 -20.24
C GLY A 111 23.46 2.01 -21.37
N PRO A 112 23.66 2.42 -22.64
CA PRO A 112 23.33 1.60 -23.79
C PRO A 112 23.96 0.20 -23.76
N GLY A 113 23.16 -0.83 -24.02
CA GLY A 113 23.60 -2.22 -24.13
C GLY A 113 24.06 -2.87 -22.83
N THR A 114 23.59 -2.38 -21.67
CA THR A 114 23.98 -2.89 -20.34
C THR A 114 22.82 -3.54 -19.59
N ASN A 115 21.90 -4.18 -20.31
CA ASN A 115 20.80 -4.94 -19.71
C ASN A 115 21.34 -6.18 -18.98
N GLY A 116 20.86 -6.44 -17.77
CA GLY A 116 21.22 -7.61 -16.97
C GLY A 116 19.98 -8.37 -16.52
N SER A 117 19.77 -8.49 -15.22
CA SER A 117 18.53 -9.03 -14.63
C SER A 117 17.62 -7.97 -14.00
N GLN A 118 18.14 -6.77 -13.75
CA GLN A 118 17.36 -5.74 -13.08
C GLN A 118 16.28 -5.19 -13.99
N PHE A 119 15.11 -4.93 -13.40
CA PHE A 119 13.93 -4.44 -14.09
C PHE A 119 13.23 -3.41 -13.20
N PHE A 120 12.35 -2.62 -13.81
CA PHE A 120 11.39 -1.81 -13.09
C PHE A 120 9.99 -1.95 -13.66
N VAL A 121 9.00 -1.67 -12.83
CA VAL A 121 7.60 -1.53 -13.20
C VAL A 121 7.22 -0.07 -13.03
N THR A 122 6.74 0.58 -14.09
CA THR A 122 6.29 1.97 -14.02
C THR A 122 5.03 2.10 -13.17
N THR A 123 4.87 3.22 -12.49
CA THR A 123 3.64 3.54 -11.73
C THR A 123 2.92 4.78 -12.26
N VAL A 124 3.53 5.46 -13.23
CA VAL A 124 3.00 6.57 -14.02
C VAL A 124 3.60 6.50 -15.44
N PRO A 125 3.14 7.30 -16.42
CA PRO A 125 3.87 7.50 -17.67
C PRO A 125 5.28 8.07 -17.42
N THR A 126 6.31 7.52 -18.07
CA THR A 126 7.72 7.92 -17.87
C THR A 126 8.44 8.19 -19.20
N PRO A 127 7.98 9.16 -20.02
CA PRO A 127 8.51 9.39 -21.37
C PRO A 127 10.00 9.77 -21.40
N HIS A 128 10.55 10.28 -20.29
CA HIS A 128 11.97 10.58 -20.16
C HIS A 128 12.89 9.33 -20.19
N LEU A 129 12.31 8.13 -20.06
CA LEU A 129 12.96 6.82 -20.18
C LEU A 129 12.88 6.22 -21.58
N ASP A 130 12.11 6.84 -22.49
CA ASP A 130 12.00 6.38 -23.87
C ASP A 130 13.36 6.38 -24.56
N ASP A 131 13.58 5.36 -25.40
CA ASP A 131 14.82 5.14 -26.17
C ASP A 131 16.07 4.89 -25.30
N LYS A 132 15.87 4.67 -23.99
CA LYS A 132 16.93 4.37 -23.02
C LYS A 132 16.73 3.04 -22.32
N HIS A 133 15.47 2.61 -22.15
CA HIS A 133 15.11 1.38 -21.46
C HIS A 133 14.15 0.55 -22.32
N VAL A 134 14.46 -0.73 -22.48
CA VAL A 134 13.66 -1.66 -23.29
C VAL A 134 12.40 -2.02 -22.51
N VAL A 135 11.23 -1.61 -23.00
CA VAL A 135 9.93 -2.07 -22.48
C VAL A 135 9.63 -3.45 -23.05
N PHE A 136 9.34 -4.41 -22.18
CA PHE A 136 9.24 -5.82 -22.58
C PHE A 136 8.03 -6.58 -22.01
N GLY A 137 7.15 -5.91 -21.30
CA GLY A 137 5.90 -6.49 -20.83
C GLY A 137 5.05 -5.50 -20.06
N GLU A 138 4.02 -6.02 -19.40
CA GLU A 138 3.18 -5.24 -18.49
C GLU A 138 2.49 -6.11 -17.44
N VAL A 139 2.07 -5.49 -16.34
CA VAL A 139 1.28 -6.15 -15.30
C VAL A 139 -0.16 -6.31 -15.77
N VAL A 140 -0.62 -7.56 -15.79
CA VAL A 140 -2.00 -7.93 -16.16
C VAL A 140 -2.86 -8.32 -14.96
N ALA A 141 -2.24 -8.67 -13.82
CA ALA A 141 -2.93 -8.83 -12.54
C ALA A 141 -2.02 -8.45 -11.36
N GLY A 142 -2.60 -8.02 -10.24
CA GLY A 142 -1.83 -7.59 -9.05
C GLY A 142 -1.38 -6.13 -9.08
N LYS A 143 -2.04 -5.26 -9.85
CA LYS A 143 -1.76 -3.81 -9.89
C LYS A 143 -1.80 -3.16 -8.50
N SER A 144 -2.76 -3.56 -7.66
CA SER A 144 -2.86 -3.06 -6.28
C SER A 144 -1.63 -3.40 -5.43
N ILE A 145 -0.95 -4.51 -5.69
CA ILE A 145 0.30 -4.89 -5.01
C ILE A 145 1.44 -3.98 -5.48
N VAL A 146 1.53 -3.67 -6.77
CA VAL A 146 2.50 -2.69 -7.30
C VAL A 146 2.31 -1.34 -6.62
N ARG A 147 1.06 -0.88 -6.49
CA ARG A 147 0.71 0.36 -5.79
C ARG A 147 0.99 0.30 -4.29
N GLU A 148 0.78 -0.85 -3.64
CA GLU A 148 1.13 -1.04 -2.24
C GLU A 148 2.64 -0.90 -2.04
N ILE A 149 3.45 -1.54 -2.89
CA ILE A 149 4.92 -1.42 -2.88
C ILE A 149 5.33 0.04 -3.08
N GLU A 150 4.76 0.70 -4.09
CA GLU A 150 5.03 2.12 -4.42
C GLU A 150 4.79 3.06 -3.23
N ASN A 151 3.75 2.79 -2.43
CA ASN A 151 3.33 3.65 -1.32
C ASN A 151 4.05 3.33 0.00
N LEU A 152 4.99 2.38 0.02
CA LEU A 152 5.80 2.13 1.20
C LEU A 152 6.70 3.34 1.50
N PRO A 153 6.85 3.72 2.79
CA PRO A 153 7.89 4.66 3.18
C PRO A 153 9.25 4.14 2.74
N THR A 154 10.10 5.02 2.21
CA THR A 154 11.47 4.69 1.81
C THR A 154 12.48 5.27 2.79
N GLN A 155 13.67 4.70 2.79
CA GLN A 155 14.84 5.14 3.54
C GLN A 155 15.86 5.78 2.58
N GLY A 156 17.09 6.00 3.04
CA GLY A 156 18.18 6.46 2.17
C GLY A 156 18.33 5.55 0.93
N SER A 157 18.68 6.16 -0.21
CA SER A 157 18.80 5.49 -1.52
C SER A 157 17.50 4.88 -2.06
N ASP A 158 16.34 5.44 -1.67
CA ASP A 158 15.01 5.01 -2.12
C ASP A 158 14.66 3.55 -1.77
N LYS A 159 15.37 2.94 -0.82
CA LYS A 159 15.10 1.57 -0.38
C LYS A 159 13.80 1.53 0.45
N PRO A 160 12.85 0.63 0.18
CA PRO A 160 11.66 0.46 1.01
C PRO A 160 12.02 0.20 2.49
N ALA A 161 11.27 0.82 3.41
CA ALA A 161 11.48 0.67 4.86
C ALA A 161 11.09 -0.72 5.38
N LYS A 162 10.24 -1.44 4.64
CA LYS A 162 9.95 -2.87 4.83
C LYS A 162 10.49 -3.61 3.62
N ASP A 163 11.15 -4.73 3.84
CA ASP A 163 11.66 -5.54 2.74
C ASP A 163 10.49 -6.04 1.86
N VAL A 164 10.64 -5.87 0.55
CA VAL A 164 9.68 -6.34 -0.46
C VAL A 164 10.35 -7.45 -1.24
N THR A 165 9.94 -8.69 -0.98
CA THR A 165 10.62 -9.89 -1.48
C THR A 165 9.74 -10.63 -2.47
N ILE A 166 10.35 -11.09 -3.56
CA ILE A 166 9.78 -12.05 -4.49
C ILE A 166 9.97 -13.44 -3.86
N THR A 167 8.96 -13.91 -3.14
CA THR A 167 9.03 -15.18 -2.39
C THR A 167 8.98 -16.41 -3.29
N ALA A 168 8.25 -16.31 -4.41
CA ALA A 168 8.24 -17.30 -5.47
C ALA A 168 8.00 -16.61 -6.81
N CYS A 169 8.46 -17.23 -7.88
CA CYS A 169 8.24 -16.77 -9.24
C CYS A 169 8.20 -17.96 -10.19
N GLY A 170 7.64 -17.77 -11.38
CA GLY A 170 7.56 -18.82 -12.39
C GLY A 170 6.76 -18.41 -13.61
N GLU A 171 6.57 -19.37 -14.50
CA GLU A 171 5.70 -19.26 -15.68
C GLU A 171 4.37 -19.97 -15.39
N LEU A 172 3.26 -19.36 -15.82
CA LEU A 172 1.93 -19.92 -15.69
C LEU A 172 1.61 -20.83 -16.89
N PRO A 173 0.71 -21.83 -16.72
CA PRO A 173 0.24 -22.64 -17.83
C PRO A 173 -0.34 -21.81 -18.99
N ALA A 174 -0.23 -22.31 -20.21
CA ALA A 174 -0.71 -21.60 -21.41
C ALA A 174 -2.25 -21.44 -21.44
N ASP A 175 -2.97 -22.28 -20.70
CA ASP A 175 -4.43 -22.22 -20.50
C ASP A 175 -4.82 -21.45 -19.22
N TYR A 176 -3.87 -20.75 -18.59
CA TYR A 176 -4.16 -19.90 -17.46
C TYR A 176 -4.95 -18.67 -17.90
N GLU A 177 -6.21 -18.63 -17.49
CA GLU A 177 -7.05 -17.46 -17.64
C GLU A 177 -6.66 -16.41 -16.59
N VAL A 178 -6.09 -15.29 -17.03
CA VAL A 178 -5.95 -14.10 -16.19
C VAL A 178 -7.36 -13.66 -15.85
N GLY A 179 -7.84 -14.04 -14.66
CA GLY A 179 -9.17 -13.67 -14.22
C GLY A 179 -9.38 -12.17 -14.40
N ASP A 180 -10.54 -11.81 -14.97
CA ASP A 180 -10.91 -10.42 -15.22
C ASP A 180 -10.62 -9.55 -14.00
N ALA A 181 -10.30 -8.27 -14.29
CA ALA A 181 -10.18 -7.14 -13.38
C ALA A 181 -10.74 -7.43 -11.97
N LYS A 182 -9.89 -7.23 -10.95
CA LYS A 182 -10.16 -7.41 -9.51
C LYS A 182 -11.46 -8.20 -9.22
N LYS A 183 -11.36 -9.53 -9.06
CA LYS A 183 -12.48 -10.33 -8.53
C LYS A 183 -12.99 -9.65 -7.27
N PRO A 184 -14.29 -9.29 -7.20
CA PRO A 184 -14.85 -8.70 -6.00
C PRO A 184 -14.57 -9.62 -4.83
N ASP A 185 -14.07 -9.05 -3.74
CA ASP A 185 -13.90 -9.82 -2.52
C ASP A 185 -15.27 -10.17 -1.91
N ALA A 186 -15.27 -10.74 -0.71
CA ALA A 186 -16.49 -11.18 -0.04
C ALA A 186 -17.54 -10.06 0.14
N THR A 187 -17.19 -8.78 -0.04
CA THR A 187 -18.17 -7.67 0.01
C THR A 187 -18.79 -7.33 -1.33
N GLY A 188 -18.31 -7.89 -2.45
CA GLY A 188 -18.75 -7.49 -3.79
C GLY A 188 -18.20 -6.15 -4.28
N ASP A 189 -17.10 -5.65 -3.69
CA ASP A 189 -16.48 -4.39 -4.08
C ASP A 189 -15.81 -4.45 -5.46
N ALA A 190 -16.39 -3.74 -6.42
CA ALA A 190 -15.94 -3.66 -7.81
C ALA A 190 -15.02 -2.47 -8.13
N TYR A 191 -14.72 -1.60 -7.16
CA TYR A 191 -13.88 -0.44 -7.42
C TYR A 191 -12.40 -0.82 -7.42
N GLU A 192 -11.56 -0.08 -8.14
CA GLU A 192 -10.10 -0.23 -8.06
C GLU A 192 -9.58 0.11 -6.66
N ASP A 193 -8.51 -0.52 -6.22
CA ASP A 193 -8.00 -0.29 -4.86
C ASP A 193 -7.29 1.06 -4.70
N PHE A 194 -6.75 1.58 -5.80
CA PHE A 194 -6.12 2.88 -5.91
C PHE A 194 -6.89 3.71 -6.96
N PRO A 195 -7.40 4.89 -6.60
CA PRO A 195 -8.27 5.67 -7.49
C PRO A 195 -7.57 6.10 -8.79
N GLU A 196 -6.26 6.31 -8.74
CA GLU A 196 -5.38 6.61 -9.89
C GLU A 196 -5.60 5.65 -11.06
N ASP A 197 -5.84 4.37 -10.74
CA ASP A 197 -5.99 3.30 -11.73
C ASP A 197 -7.44 3.18 -12.26
N ALA A 198 -8.39 3.87 -11.62
CA ALA A 198 -9.76 3.99 -12.10
C ALA A 198 -9.98 5.21 -13.02
N LYS A 199 -9.01 6.13 -13.11
CA LYS A 199 -9.09 7.30 -14.00
C LYS A 199 -9.02 6.88 -15.46
N VAL A 200 -9.80 7.55 -16.31
CA VAL A 200 -9.79 7.35 -17.77
C VAL A 200 -9.13 8.57 -18.40
N GLY A 201 -7.88 8.41 -18.83
CA GLY A 201 -7.07 9.52 -19.31
C GLY A 201 -6.83 10.56 -18.22
N ASP A 202 -6.80 11.84 -18.60
CA ASP A 202 -6.56 12.97 -17.69
C ASP A 202 -7.84 13.47 -16.99
N LYS A 203 -8.95 12.72 -17.07
CA LYS A 203 -10.21 13.13 -16.47
C LYS A 203 -10.16 13.01 -14.95
N GLU A 204 -10.39 14.12 -14.26
CA GLU A 204 -10.54 14.15 -12.82
C GLU A 204 -11.88 13.55 -12.37
N PHE A 205 -11.92 13.11 -11.11
CA PHE A 205 -13.16 12.59 -10.53
C PHE A 205 -14.15 13.71 -10.25
N GLU A 206 -15.40 13.49 -10.63
CA GLU A 206 -16.50 14.35 -10.19
C GLU A 206 -16.76 14.13 -8.70
N ALA A 207 -17.11 15.19 -7.96
CA ALA A 207 -17.45 15.07 -6.54
C ALA A 207 -18.56 14.03 -6.28
N SER A 208 -19.59 14.00 -7.13
CA SER A 208 -20.69 13.02 -7.04
C SER A 208 -20.25 11.57 -7.25
N GLU A 209 -19.23 11.35 -8.09
CA GLU A 209 -18.63 10.04 -8.30
C GLU A 209 -17.89 9.57 -7.05
N ILE A 210 -17.06 10.44 -6.45
CA ILE A 210 -16.38 10.13 -5.19
C ILE A 210 -17.39 9.86 -4.08
N VAL A 211 -18.45 10.66 -3.97
CA VAL A 211 -19.54 10.43 -2.99
C VAL A 211 -20.12 9.03 -3.16
N LYS A 212 -20.44 8.62 -4.38
CA LYS A 212 -20.99 7.29 -4.69
C LYS A 212 -20.02 6.19 -4.26
N ILE A 213 -18.76 6.29 -4.66
CA ILE A 213 -17.73 5.27 -4.39
C ILE A 213 -17.45 5.17 -2.89
N ALA A 214 -17.17 6.29 -2.22
CA ALA A 214 -16.85 6.32 -0.80
C ALA A 214 -18.04 5.88 0.07
N THR A 215 -19.28 6.17 -0.35
CA THR A 215 -20.49 5.66 0.32
C THR A 215 -20.59 4.14 0.20
N ALA A 216 -20.37 3.58 -0.99
CA ALA A 216 -20.38 2.14 -1.17
C ALA A 216 -19.29 1.45 -0.34
N LEU A 217 -18.08 2.00 -0.33
CA LEU A 217 -16.95 1.51 0.47
C LEU A 217 -17.22 1.57 1.98
N LYS A 218 -17.90 2.62 2.46
CA LYS A 218 -18.39 2.68 3.83
C LYS A 218 -19.32 1.50 4.14
N GLU A 219 -20.28 1.20 3.26
CA GLU A 219 -21.22 0.09 3.48
C GLU A 219 -20.59 -1.30 3.38
N TYR A 220 -19.63 -1.47 2.47
CA TYR A 220 -18.81 -2.69 2.42
C TYR A 220 -18.00 -2.86 3.70
N GLY A 221 -17.38 -1.80 4.21
CA GLY A 221 -16.66 -1.83 5.48
C GLY A 221 -17.56 -2.14 6.67
N ASN A 222 -18.77 -1.56 6.70
CA ASN A 222 -19.78 -1.87 7.71
C ASN A 222 -20.22 -3.34 7.68
N SER A 223 -20.41 -3.89 6.48
CA SER A 223 -20.82 -5.29 6.28
C SER A 223 -19.72 -6.25 6.72
N ALA A 224 -18.46 -5.98 6.33
CA ALA A 224 -17.30 -6.74 6.78
C ALA A 224 -17.16 -6.69 8.31
N PHE A 225 -17.29 -5.51 8.92
CA PHE A 225 -17.26 -5.36 10.38
C PHE A 225 -18.37 -6.18 11.08
N LYS A 226 -19.60 -6.13 10.58
CA LYS A 226 -20.73 -6.92 11.12
C LYS A 226 -20.50 -8.43 11.00
N SER A 227 -19.80 -8.88 9.96
CA SER A 227 -19.41 -10.28 9.79
C SER A 227 -18.22 -10.72 10.65
N GLY A 228 -17.63 -9.81 11.44
CA GLY A 228 -16.45 -10.08 12.26
C GLY A 228 -15.11 -9.97 11.52
N ASN A 229 -15.12 -9.70 10.21
CA ASN A 229 -13.90 -9.50 9.44
C ASN A 229 -13.37 -8.06 9.61
N LEU A 230 -12.66 -7.84 10.72
CA LEU A 230 -12.15 -6.53 11.11
C LEU A 230 -11.13 -5.95 10.12
N GLN A 231 -10.23 -6.79 9.59
CA GLN A 231 -9.20 -6.35 8.65
C GLN A 231 -9.85 -5.89 7.35
N LEU A 232 -10.72 -6.71 6.77
CA LEU A 232 -11.46 -6.33 5.56
C LEU A 232 -12.26 -5.04 5.76
N GLY A 233 -12.91 -4.88 6.92
CA GLY A 233 -13.61 -3.65 7.27
C GLY A 233 -12.70 -2.42 7.26
N LEU A 234 -11.50 -2.55 7.85
CA LEU A 234 -10.50 -1.49 7.86
C LEU A 234 -10.02 -1.16 6.44
N ASP A 235 -9.74 -2.18 5.64
CA ASP A 235 -9.26 -2.03 4.26
C ASP A 235 -10.27 -1.24 3.41
N LYS A 236 -11.57 -1.51 3.57
CA LYS A 236 -12.64 -0.77 2.88
C LYS A 236 -12.71 0.69 3.30
N TYR A 237 -12.61 0.97 4.60
CA TYR A 237 -12.65 2.36 5.06
C TYR A 237 -11.43 3.15 4.58
N GLN A 238 -10.24 2.56 4.65
CA GLN A 238 -9.02 3.17 4.13
C GLN A 238 -9.07 3.38 2.62
N LYS A 239 -9.67 2.45 1.89
CA LYS A 239 -9.94 2.62 0.46
C LYS A 239 -10.87 3.79 0.18
N GLY A 240 -11.96 3.94 0.92
CA GLY A 240 -12.85 5.08 0.79
C GLY A 240 -12.14 6.41 1.06
N LEU A 241 -11.21 6.43 2.03
CA LEU A 241 -10.36 7.59 2.29
C LEU A 241 -9.40 7.90 1.14
N ARG A 242 -8.85 6.88 0.44
CA ARG A 242 -8.05 7.11 -0.77
C ARG A 242 -8.86 7.82 -1.84
N TYR A 243 -10.07 7.35 -2.14
CA TYR A 243 -10.96 8.04 -3.08
C TYR A 243 -11.29 9.47 -2.64
N LEU A 244 -11.54 9.70 -1.35
CA LEU A 244 -11.78 11.05 -0.84
C LEU A 244 -10.56 11.99 -0.99
N ASN A 245 -9.35 11.47 -1.20
CA ASN A 245 -8.14 12.28 -1.32
C ASN A 245 -7.77 12.63 -2.77
N GLU A 246 -8.55 12.20 -3.77
CA GLU A 246 -8.30 12.51 -5.19
C GLU A 246 -8.59 13.97 -5.59
N ASP A 247 -8.95 14.82 -4.62
CA ASP A 247 -9.24 16.25 -4.79
C ASP A 247 -10.20 16.53 -5.96
N PRO A 248 -11.50 16.15 -5.85
CA PRO A 248 -12.44 16.35 -6.94
C PRO A 248 -12.63 17.84 -7.25
N ASP A 249 -13.10 18.15 -8.46
CA ASP A 249 -13.59 19.50 -8.77
C ASP A 249 -14.74 19.86 -7.81
N LEU A 250 -14.43 20.69 -6.81
CA LEU A 250 -15.38 21.17 -5.83
C LEU A 250 -16.13 22.39 -6.33
N ASP A 251 -15.69 23.08 -7.39
CA ASP A 251 -16.38 24.27 -7.88
C ASP A 251 -17.67 23.90 -8.60
N SER A 252 -17.67 22.77 -9.31
CA SER A 252 -18.87 22.19 -9.93
C SER A 252 -19.75 21.37 -8.97
N ALA A 253 -19.26 21.05 -7.76
CA ALA A 253 -19.95 20.20 -6.81
C ALA A 253 -21.16 20.89 -6.13
N THR A 254 -22.24 20.14 -5.94
CA THR A 254 -23.42 20.64 -5.21
C THR A 254 -23.12 20.82 -3.72
N PRO A 255 -23.82 21.71 -2.99
CA PRO A 255 -23.68 21.82 -1.54
C PRO A 255 -23.90 20.49 -0.80
N ALA A 256 -24.85 19.67 -1.29
CA ALA A 256 -25.14 18.35 -0.73
C ALA A 256 -23.97 17.37 -0.91
N ASP A 257 -23.29 17.40 -2.06
CA ASP A 257 -22.11 16.57 -2.30
C ASP A 257 -20.96 17.00 -1.40
N LYS A 258 -20.71 18.31 -1.27
CA LYS A 258 -19.68 18.86 -0.36
C LYS A 258 -19.91 18.44 1.09
N ASP A 259 -21.15 18.54 1.56
CA ASP A 259 -21.53 18.08 2.90
C ASP A 259 -21.34 16.57 3.07
N THR A 260 -21.72 15.79 2.05
CA THR A 260 -21.57 14.33 2.09
C THR A 260 -20.10 13.91 2.09
N LEU A 261 -19.25 14.53 1.26
CA LEU A 261 -17.80 14.30 1.25
C LEU A 261 -17.18 14.56 2.63
N ARG A 262 -17.56 15.68 3.27
CA ARG A 262 -17.11 16.03 4.63
C ARG A 262 -17.54 14.98 5.66
N GLN A 263 -18.82 14.60 5.65
CA GLN A 263 -19.37 13.59 6.58
C GLN A 263 -18.73 12.21 6.39
N LEU A 264 -18.50 11.80 5.14
CA LEU A 264 -17.80 10.56 4.81
C LEU A 264 -16.35 10.60 5.31
N ARG A 265 -15.65 11.73 5.13
CA ARG A 265 -14.26 11.89 5.62
C ARG A 265 -14.18 11.69 7.13
N PHE A 266 -15.09 12.27 7.90
CA PHE A 266 -15.16 12.01 9.34
C PHE A 266 -15.47 10.54 9.63
N THR A 267 -16.54 10.01 9.02
CA THR A 267 -17.04 8.66 9.30
C THR A 267 -16.01 7.59 9.02
N LEU A 268 -15.33 7.66 7.87
CA LEU A 268 -14.34 6.68 7.45
C LEU A 268 -13.06 6.75 8.30
N ASN A 269 -12.55 7.95 8.61
CA ASN A 269 -11.41 8.10 9.52
C ASN A 269 -11.73 7.57 10.92
N SER A 270 -12.88 8.01 11.47
CA SER A 270 -13.35 7.57 12.77
C SER A 270 -13.49 6.05 12.79
N ASN A 271 -14.16 5.42 11.82
CA ASN A 271 -14.35 3.97 11.78
C ASN A 271 -13.05 3.19 11.56
N SER A 272 -12.13 3.74 10.76
CA SER A 272 -10.77 3.20 10.64
C SER A 272 -10.07 3.17 11.99
N ALA A 273 -10.15 4.24 12.78
CA ALA A 273 -9.58 4.28 14.12
C ALA A 273 -10.20 3.24 15.08
N LEU A 274 -11.51 2.98 14.96
CA LEU A 274 -12.17 1.93 15.74
C LEU A 274 -11.63 0.54 15.40
N LEU A 275 -11.54 0.20 14.11
CA LEU A 275 -11.10 -1.14 13.71
C LEU A 275 -9.60 -1.34 13.93
N ALA A 276 -8.79 -0.32 13.67
CA ALA A 276 -7.36 -0.33 13.97
C ALA A 276 -7.10 -0.56 15.48
N ASN A 277 -7.85 0.10 16.37
CA ASN A 277 -7.78 -0.18 17.81
C ASN A 277 -8.13 -1.64 18.15
N LYS A 278 -9.20 -2.19 17.55
CA LYS A 278 -9.59 -3.60 17.77
C LYS A 278 -8.54 -4.59 17.26
N LEU A 279 -7.79 -4.21 16.23
CA LEU A 279 -6.69 -4.98 15.65
C LEU A 279 -5.33 -4.72 16.35
N SER A 280 -5.31 -3.89 17.40
CA SER A 280 -4.07 -3.47 18.08
C SER A 280 -3.07 -2.74 17.18
N LEU A 281 -3.54 -2.14 16.08
CA LEU A 281 -2.77 -1.28 15.19
C LEU A 281 -2.78 0.16 15.73
N PHE A 282 -2.26 0.34 16.95
CA PHE A 282 -2.42 1.58 17.70
C PHE A 282 -1.84 2.84 17.00
N PRO A 283 -0.66 2.80 16.35
CA PRO A 283 -0.19 3.95 15.58
C PRO A 283 -1.17 4.38 14.48
N ASP A 284 -1.72 3.41 13.74
CA ASP A 284 -2.69 3.66 12.68
C ASP A 284 -4.02 4.18 13.24
N ALA A 285 -4.44 3.65 14.39
CA ALA A 285 -5.63 4.10 15.09
C ALA A 285 -5.52 5.55 15.57
N ALA A 286 -4.38 5.92 16.16
CA ALA A 286 -4.11 7.29 16.60
C ALA A 286 -4.10 8.26 15.42
N LYS A 287 -3.44 7.88 14.30
CA LYS A 287 -3.39 8.68 13.06
C LYS A 287 -4.80 8.90 12.49
N ALA A 288 -5.57 7.83 12.32
CA ALA A 288 -6.93 7.91 11.79
C ALA A 288 -7.87 8.75 12.68
N ALA A 289 -7.73 8.64 14.00
CA ALA A 289 -8.53 9.44 14.92
C ALA A 289 -8.17 10.93 14.86
N THR A 290 -6.88 11.27 14.72
CA THR A 290 -6.43 12.66 14.51
C THR A 290 -7.00 13.23 13.21
N PHE A 291 -6.94 12.50 12.10
CA PHE A 291 -7.56 12.95 10.85
C PHE A 291 -9.08 13.10 10.96
N ALA A 292 -9.76 12.31 11.80
CA ALA A 292 -11.18 12.51 12.06
C ALA A 292 -11.44 13.83 12.80
N LEU A 293 -10.56 14.23 13.72
CA LEU A 293 -10.65 15.49 14.48
C LEU A 293 -10.35 16.74 13.63
N GLU A 294 -9.57 16.58 12.56
CA GLU A 294 -9.22 17.66 11.63
C GLU A 294 -10.35 17.95 10.62
N VAL A 295 -11.38 17.10 10.54
CA VAL A 295 -12.52 17.36 9.66
C VAL A 295 -13.26 18.62 10.17
N PRO A 296 -13.49 19.63 9.32
CA PRO A 296 -14.18 20.85 9.74
C PRO A 296 -15.64 20.56 10.09
N GLN A 297 -16.22 21.39 10.98
CA GLN A 297 -17.65 21.37 11.32
C GLN A 297 -18.18 20.01 11.85
N ILE A 298 -17.32 19.22 12.50
CA ILE A 298 -17.78 18.05 13.25
C ILE A 298 -18.53 18.48 14.52
N THR A 299 -19.53 17.71 14.91
CA THR A 299 -20.31 17.95 16.14
C THR A 299 -19.52 17.60 17.40
N ASP A 300 -19.95 18.11 18.56
CA ASP A 300 -19.33 17.75 19.86
C ASP A 300 -19.36 16.24 20.13
N VAL A 301 -20.42 15.55 19.69
CA VAL A 301 -20.54 14.09 19.80
C VAL A 301 -19.51 13.38 18.92
N GLU A 302 -19.31 13.85 17.69
CA GLU A 302 -18.32 13.31 16.77
C GLU A 302 -16.89 13.56 17.26
N LYS A 303 -16.64 14.78 17.76
CA LYS A 303 -15.35 15.16 18.35
C LYS A 303 -15.03 14.30 19.58
N ALA A 304 -15.97 14.16 20.52
CA ALA A 304 -15.80 13.30 21.70
C ALA A 304 -15.53 11.83 21.30
N LYS A 305 -16.23 11.32 20.28
CA LYS A 305 -16.04 9.96 19.76
C LYS A 305 -14.65 9.76 19.15
N ALA A 306 -14.14 10.73 18.39
CA ALA A 306 -12.81 10.67 17.81
C ALA A 306 -11.71 10.80 18.88
N LEU A 307 -11.86 11.70 19.85
CA LEU A 307 -10.98 11.82 21.02
C LEU A 307 -10.93 10.52 21.82
N TYR A 308 -12.08 9.91 22.12
CA TYR A 308 -12.14 8.62 22.81
C TYR A 308 -11.37 7.53 22.04
N ARG A 309 -11.54 7.45 20.71
CA ARG A 309 -10.81 6.49 19.87
C ARG A 309 -9.31 6.75 19.85
N ARG A 310 -8.87 8.01 19.85
CA ARG A 310 -7.46 8.38 19.94
C ARG A 310 -6.88 8.03 21.32
N ALA A 311 -7.62 8.29 22.38
CA ALA A 311 -7.22 7.91 23.74
C ALA A 311 -6.98 6.41 23.88
N LEU A 312 -7.88 5.56 23.34
CA LEU A 312 -7.68 4.10 23.32
C LEU A 312 -6.40 3.70 22.59
N ALA A 313 -6.05 4.40 21.50
CA ALA A 313 -4.81 4.16 20.79
C ALA A 313 -3.60 4.57 21.65
N SER A 314 -3.65 5.74 22.29
CA SER A 314 -2.61 6.21 23.23
C SER A 314 -2.41 5.25 24.40
N VAL A 315 -3.49 4.69 24.94
CA VAL A 315 -3.43 3.60 25.94
C VAL A 315 -2.66 2.39 25.40
N GLY A 316 -2.97 1.94 24.17
CA GLY A 316 -2.25 0.84 23.52
C GLY A 316 -0.76 1.14 23.25
N LEU A 317 -0.43 2.42 23.01
CA LEU A 317 0.93 2.94 22.87
C LEU A 317 1.63 3.19 24.21
N LYS A 318 0.96 2.93 25.34
CA LYS A 318 1.44 3.17 26.72
C LYS A 318 1.66 4.65 27.06
N ASP A 319 1.07 5.55 26.28
CA ASP A 319 1.03 6.99 26.49
C ASP A 319 -0.23 7.37 27.28
N ASP A 320 -0.15 7.16 28.60
CA ASP A 320 -1.26 7.39 29.52
C ASP A 320 -1.56 8.89 29.67
N GLU A 321 -0.57 9.76 29.51
CA GLU A 321 -0.73 11.22 29.60
C GLU A 321 -1.57 11.74 28.44
N ALA A 322 -1.24 11.36 27.20
CA ALA A 322 -2.04 11.72 26.03
C ALA A 322 -3.47 11.15 26.12
N ALA A 323 -3.61 9.91 26.62
CA ALA A 323 -4.92 9.29 26.81
C ALA A 323 -5.80 10.06 27.81
N VAL A 324 -5.25 10.49 28.95
CA VAL A 324 -6.00 11.29 29.94
C VAL A 324 -6.47 12.60 29.33
N LYS A 325 -5.58 13.32 28.62
CA LYS A 325 -5.92 14.60 27.99
C LYS A 325 -7.11 14.47 27.02
N ASP A 326 -7.07 13.48 26.14
CA ASP A 326 -8.15 13.26 25.17
C ASP A 326 -9.47 12.85 25.85
N LEU A 327 -9.41 12.04 26.91
CA LEU A 327 -10.60 11.59 27.66
C LEU A 327 -11.24 12.72 28.48
N GLU A 328 -10.43 13.61 29.05
CA GLU A 328 -10.93 14.81 29.76
C GLU A 328 -11.61 15.77 28.79
N GLU A 329 -11.02 16.02 27.62
CA GLU A 329 -11.64 16.83 26.58
C GLU A 329 -12.94 16.19 26.08
N ALA A 330 -12.96 14.88 25.83
CA ALA A 330 -14.16 14.15 25.41
C ALA A 330 -15.28 14.24 26.46
N GLY A 331 -14.95 14.09 27.74
CA GLY A 331 -15.92 14.20 28.85
C GLY A 331 -16.45 15.62 29.07
N GLY A 332 -15.68 16.64 28.69
CA GLY A 332 -16.11 18.04 28.66
C GLY A 332 -17.15 18.32 27.58
N LEU A 333 -17.02 17.67 26.42
CA LEU A 333 -17.93 17.81 25.27
C LEU A 333 -19.23 17.02 25.46
N VAL A 334 -19.14 15.76 25.91
CA VAL A 334 -20.30 14.89 26.15
C VAL A 334 -20.31 14.42 27.60
N LYS A 335 -21.01 15.18 28.44
CA LYS A 335 -21.08 14.91 29.89
C LYS A 335 -21.80 13.59 30.16
N GLY A 336 -21.19 12.75 31.01
CA GLY A 336 -21.80 11.52 31.49
C GLY A 336 -21.73 10.33 30.52
N ASP A 337 -20.96 10.42 29.44
CA ASP A 337 -20.68 9.26 28.59
C ASP A 337 -20.00 8.15 29.42
N ALA A 338 -20.69 7.01 29.57
CA ALA A 338 -20.24 5.93 30.45
C ALA A 338 -18.91 5.30 30.00
N ALA A 339 -18.63 5.26 28.70
CA ALA A 339 -17.39 4.70 28.17
C ALA A 339 -16.21 5.62 28.45
N VAL A 340 -16.39 6.94 28.24
CA VAL A 340 -15.38 7.95 28.55
C VAL A 340 -15.08 8.00 30.05
N VAL A 341 -16.12 8.05 30.89
CA VAL A 341 -15.96 8.10 32.35
C VAL A 341 -15.23 6.87 32.88
N LYS A 342 -15.62 5.68 32.43
CA LYS A 342 -15.00 4.43 32.83
C LYS A 342 -13.54 4.38 32.42
N GLU A 343 -13.24 4.71 31.16
CA GLU A 343 -11.86 4.63 30.66
C GLU A 343 -10.96 5.67 31.31
N LEU A 344 -11.44 6.90 31.52
CA LEU A 344 -10.69 7.95 32.22
C LEU A 344 -10.30 7.51 33.64
N ALA A 345 -11.23 6.89 34.37
CA ALA A 345 -10.94 6.34 35.69
C ALA A 345 -9.86 5.25 35.64
N ASN A 346 -9.95 4.33 34.66
CA ASN A 346 -8.96 3.27 34.47
C ASN A 346 -7.56 3.82 34.17
N VAL A 347 -7.45 4.76 33.23
CA VAL A 347 -6.16 5.33 32.82
C VAL A 347 -5.54 6.13 33.96
N LYS A 348 -6.32 6.94 34.70
CA LYS A 348 -5.83 7.67 35.87
C LYS A 348 -5.31 6.74 36.97
N ALA A 349 -6.03 5.66 37.27
CA ALA A 349 -5.59 4.66 38.24
C ALA A 349 -4.28 3.98 37.80
N ARG A 350 -4.14 3.64 36.52
CA ARG A 350 -2.92 3.06 35.95
C ARG A 350 -1.73 4.01 36.00
N ALA A 351 -1.92 5.29 35.64
CA ALA A 351 -0.88 6.30 35.68
C ALA A 351 -0.38 6.54 37.12
N ALA A 352 -1.30 6.65 38.09
CA ALA A 352 -0.95 6.78 39.50
C ALA A 352 -0.16 5.57 40.03
N GLU A 353 -0.54 4.35 39.63
CA GLU A 353 0.19 3.13 40.00
C GLU A 353 1.59 3.09 39.39
N ARG A 354 1.76 3.53 38.13
CA ARG A 354 3.07 3.61 37.47
C ARG A 354 3.99 4.60 38.20
N ALA A 355 3.52 5.81 38.48
CA ALA A 355 4.28 6.82 39.22
C ALA A 355 4.68 6.34 40.62
N ARG A 356 3.79 5.60 41.31
CA ARG A 356 4.09 4.99 42.61
C ARG A 356 5.22 3.97 42.52
N ARG A 357 5.22 3.11 41.49
CA ARG A 357 6.27 2.10 41.26
C ARG A 357 7.60 2.74 40.89
N GLU A 358 7.60 3.75 40.03
CA GLU A 358 8.80 4.49 39.65
C GLU A 358 9.43 5.16 40.87
N LYS A 359 8.63 5.86 41.68
CA LYS A 359 9.11 6.47 42.94
C LYS A 359 9.71 5.44 43.90
N ALA A 360 9.07 4.27 44.04
CA ALA A 360 9.60 3.19 44.88
C ALA A 360 10.88 2.56 44.32
N ALA A 361 11.04 2.49 42.99
CA ALA A 361 12.26 2.01 42.35
C ALA A 361 13.40 3.00 42.53
N TYR A 362 13.17 4.30 42.31
CA TYR A 362 14.17 5.35 42.54
C TYR A 362 14.63 5.43 43.99
N GLY A 363 13.72 5.26 44.96
CA GLY A 363 14.08 5.24 46.39
C GLY A 363 15.15 4.19 46.72
N LYS A 364 15.07 3.01 46.10
CA LYS A 364 16.03 1.90 46.30
C LYS A 364 17.41 2.11 45.66
N PHE A 365 17.58 3.13 44.81
CA PHE A 365 18.89 3.45 44.23
C PHE A 365 19.70 4.42 45.10
N PHE A 366 19.08 5.04 46.10
CA PHE A 366 19.71 5.99 47.01
C PHE A 366 19.80 5.49 48.47
N ASP A 367 19.32 4.26 48.71
CA ASP A 367 19.55 3.46 49.93
C ASP A 367 20.62 2.40 49.64
#